data_AF-A0A5C7UMG4-F1
#
_entry.id   AF-A0A5C7UMG4-F1
#
_cell.length_a   1.000
_cell.length_b   1.000
_cell.length_c   1.000
_cell.angle_alpha   90.00
_cell.angle_beta   90.00
_cell.angle_gamma   90.00
#
_symmetry.space_group_name_H-M   'P 1'
#
loop_
_entity.id
_entity.type
_entity.pdbx_description
1 polymer ?
#
loop_
_entity_poly.entity_id
_entity_poly.type
_entity_poly.pdbx_seq_one_letter_code
_entity_poly.pdbx_strand_id
1 'polypeptide(L)' 'MRKKRTLEKVELDRVRQNMPYGWQKKLAQDTGKSESMVKQVMGHRRNNGLIVTKAIDLSGLSEIEKTFLKSKLLFIHELN' A
#
# COMPACT_ATOMS: atom_id res chain seq x y z
N MET A 1 14.07 -18.87 -1.66
CA MET A 1 13.92 -17.43 -1.99
C MET A 1 12.73 -16.85 -1.21
N ARG A 2 12.95 -15.90 -0.29
CA ARG A 2 11.86 -15.24 0.47
C ARG A 2 10.98 -14.43 -0.51
N LYS A 3 9.72 -14.84 -0.72
CA LYS A 3 8.76 -14.09 -1.55
C LYS A 3 8.66 -12.65 -1.00
N LYS A 4 8.95 -11.67 -1.86
CA LYS A 4 8.96 -10.25 -1.47
C LYS A 4 7.53 -9.83 -1.08
N ARG A 5 7.42 -9.38 0.17
CA ARG A 5 6.26 -8.93 0.96
C ARG A 5 5.51 -7.72 0.37
N THR A 6 4.58 -7.92 -0.56
CA THR A 6 3.69 -6.85 -1.06
C THR A 6 2.34 -7.43 -1.44
N LEU A 7 1.31 -6.58 -1.43
CA LEU A 7 0.03 -6.83 -2.09
C LEU A 7 0.24 -7.17 -3.56
N GLU A 8 -0.65 -8.01 -4.09
CA GLU A 8 -0.72 -8.33 -5.50
C GLU A 8 -1.17 -7.13 -6.34
N LYS A 9 -0.96 -7.20 -7.66
CA LYS A 9 -1.36 -6.13 -8.57
C LYS A 9 -2.84 -5.79 -8.43
N VAL A 10 -3.70 -6.81 -8.37
CA VAL A 10 -5.16 -6.64 -8.28
C VAL A 10 -5.56 -5.90 -6.99
N GLU A 11 -4.87 -6.19 -5.89
CA GLU A 11 -5.11 -5.56 -4.60
C GLU A 11 -4.63 -4.09 -4.58
N LEU A 12 -3.44 -3.83 -5.13
CA LEU A 12 -2.92 -2.47 -5.29
C LEU A 12 -3.79 -1.62 -6.23
N ASP A 13 -4.28 -2.21 -7.32
CA ASP A 13 -5.19 -1.55 -8.26
C ASP A 13 -6.52 -1.21 -7.57
N ARG A 14 -7.05 -2.12 -6.76
CA ARG A 14 -8.26 -1.86 -5.95
C ARG A 14 -8.05 -0.71 -4.96
N VAL A 15 -6.93 -0.69 -4.23
CA VAL A 15 -6.60 0.43 -3.33
C VAL A 15 -6.59 1.73 -4.11
N ARG A 16 -5.87 1.78 -5.25
CA ARG A 16 -5.75 2.98 -6.10
C ARG A 16 -7.08 3.49 -6.64
N GLN A 17 -7.98 2.60 -7.06
CA GLN A 17 -9.30 2.97 -7.57
C GLN A 17 -10.17 3.64 -6.51
N ASN A 18 -9.89 3.39 -5.23
CA ASN A 18 -10.61 3.97 -4.10
C ASN A 18 -9.85 5.13 -3.44
N MET A 19 -8.81 5.67 -4.08
CA MET A 19 -8.04 6.79 -3.52
C MET A 19 -8.66 8.15 -3.86
N PRO A 20 -8.62 9.12 -2.93
CA PRO A 20 -9.06 10.49 -3.21
C PRO A 20 -8.14 11.19 -4.23
N TYR A 21 -8.64 12.21 -4.91
CA TYR A 21 -7.82 13.01 -5.83
C TYR A 21 -6.57 13.59 -5.12
N GLY A 22 -5.42 13.59 -5.82
CA GLY A 22 -4.17 14.11 -5.29
C GLY A 22 -3.49 13.24 -4.21
N TRP A 23 -3.93 12.00 -4.03
CA TRP A 23 -3.41 11.08 -3.00
C TRP A 23 -1.89 10.87 -3.06
N GLN A 24 -1.24 11.00 -4.22
CA GLN A 24 0.20 10.80 -4.37
C GLN A 24 1.00 11.79 -3.53
N LYS A 25 0.57 13.06 -3.51
CA LYS A 25 1.19 14.13 -2.73
C LYS A 25 0.99 13.91 -1.24
N LYS A 26 -0.21 13.51 -0.84
CA LYS A 26 -0.53 13.19 0.56
C LYS A 26 0.29 12.02 1.08
N LEU A 27 0.37 10.92 0.32
CA LEU A 27 1.21 9.78 0.71
C LEU A 27 2.69 10.14 0.76
N ALA A 28 3.18 10.97 -0.17
CA ALA A 28 4.55 11.45 -0.15
C ALA A 28 4.87 12.20 1.16
N GLN A 29 3.96 13.09 1.58
CA GLN A 29 4.06 13.81 2.85
C GLN A 29 3.99 12.85 4.06
N ASP A 30 2.96 11.99 4.11
CA ASP A 30 2.71 11.09 5.25
C ASP A 30 3.82 10.03 5.45
N THR A 31 4.61 9.75 4.41
CA THR A 31 5.68 8.74 4.45
C THR A 31 7.09 9.34 4.39
N GLY A 32 7.20 10.66 4.23
CA GLY A 32 8.47 11.35 3.98
C GLY A 32 9.19 10.87 2.71
N LYS A 33 8.44 10.40 1.70
CA LYS A 33 8.98 9.88 0.43
C LYS A 33 8.65 10.83 -0.72
N SER A 34 9.37 10.70 -1.83
CA SER A 34 9.04 11.48 -3.04
C SER A 34 7.78 10.95 -3.73
N GLU A 35 7.04 11.83 -4.39
CA GLU A 35 5.88 11.42 -5.20
C GLU A 35 6.25 10.40 -6.28
N SER A 36 7.46 10.51 -6.85
CA SER A 36 7.98 9.53 -7.82
C SER A 36 8.11 8.15 -7.19
N MET A 37 8.63 8.06 -5.96
CA MET A 37 8.72 6.79 -5.23
C MET A 37 7.33 6.23 -4.90
N VAL A 38 6.39 7.08 -4.50
CA VAL A 38 4.99 6.68 -4.26
C VAL A 38 4.35 6.12 -5.53
N LYS A 39 4.49 6.81 -6.68
CA LYS A 39 4.00 6.34 -7.99
C LYS A 39 4.65 5.03 -8.40
N GLN A 40 5.94 4.86 -8.13
CA GLN A 40 6.65 3.60 -8.39
C GLN A 40 6.14 2.46 -7.52
N VAL A 41 5.92 2.67 -6.22
CA VAL A 41 5.44 1.62 -5.30
C VAL A 41 3.99 1.25 -5.56
N MET A 42 3.14 2.24 -5.86
CA MET A 42 1.72 2.00 -6.12
C MET A 42 1.45 1.56 -7.57
N GLY A 43 2.36 1.86 -8.49
CA GLY A 43 2.26 1.48 -9.91
C GLY A 43 3.06 0.24 -10.30
N HIS A 44 4.12 -0.08 -9.58
CA HIS A 44 5.01 -1.22 -9.83
C HIS A 44 5.21 -1.99 -8.53
N ARG A 45 5.46 -3.31 -8.60
CA ARG A 45 5.64 -4.20 -7.44
C ARG A 45 6.95 -3.92 -6.66
N ARG A 46 7.18 -2.69 -6.23
CA ARG A 46 8.28 -2.32 -5.32
C ARG A 46 7.79 -2.40 -3.88
N ASN A 47 8.42 -3.26 -3.09
CA ASN A 47 8.15 -3.46 -1.67
C ASN A 47 8.45 -2.19 -0.86
N ASN A 48 7.45 -1.37 -0.59
CA ASN A 48 7.51 -0.41 0.50
C ASN A 48 6.26 -0.54 1.36
N GLY A 49 6.35 -1.35 2.41
CA GLY A 49 5.23 -1.63 3.30
C GLY A 49 4.67 -0.37 3.97
N LEU A 50 5.50 0.66 4.21
CA LEU A 50 5.04 1.93 4.76
C LEU A 50 4.12 2.67 3.79
N ILE A 51 4.54 2.83 2.52
CA ILE A 51 3.71 3.47 1.48
C ILE A 51 2.42 2.69 1.27
N VAL A 52 2.48 1.36 1.16
CA VAL A 52 1.29 0.54 0.92
C VAL A 52 0.34 0.59 2.13
N THR A 53 0.85 0.53 3.36
CA THR A 53 0.03 0.63 4.57
C THR A 53 -0.68 1.98 4.64
N LYS A 54 0.04 3.08 4.42
CA LYS A 54 -0.55 4.42 4.39
C LYS A 54 -1.53 4.61 3.23
N ALA A 55 -1.29 3.95 2.09
CA ALA A 55 -2.24 3.95 0.97
C ALA A 55 -3.55 3.24 1.33
N ILE A 56 -3.49 2.11 2.04
CA ILE A 56 -4.68 1.41 2.54
C ILE A 56 -5.45 2.30 3.52
N ASP A 57 -4.75 2.95 4.47
CA ASP A 57 -5.37 3.88 5.43
C ASP A 57 -6.11 5.02 4.74
N LEU A 58 -5.51 5.59 3.70
CA LEU A 58 -6.03 6.74 2.96
C LEU A 58 -7.16 6.37 1.99
N SER A 59 -7.27 5.11 1.59
CA SER A 59 -8.29 4.66 0.65
C SER A 59 -9.71 4.75 1.23
N GLY A 60 -10.69 4.94 0.36
CA GLY A 60 -12.12 4.88 0.68
C GLY A 60 -12.68 3.47 0.83
N LEU A 61 -11.82 2.44 0.96
CA LEU A 61 -12.25 1.07 1.20
C LEU A 61 -12.93 0.93 2.56
N SER A 62 -13.74 -0.13 2.71
CA SER A 62 -14.34 -0.46 4.00
C SER A 62 -13.27 -0.85 5.03
N GLU A 63 -13.53 -0.63 6.33
CA GLU A 63 -12.57 -0.99 7.38
C GLU A 63 -12.28 -2.50 7.44
N ILE A 64 -13.24 -3.34 7.04
CA ILE A 64 -13.06 -4.78 6.90
C ILE A 64 -12.02 -5.09 5.81
N GLU A 65 -12.14 -4.47 4.63
CA GLU A 65 -11.18 -4.66 3.54
C GLU A 65 -9.81 -4.10 3.90
N LYS A 66 -9.74 -2.92 4.54
CA LYS A 66 -8.47 -2.36 5.01
C LYS A 66 -7.76 -3.30 5.99
N THR A 67 -8.51 -3.86 6.94
CA THR A 67 -7.98 -4.82 7.92
C THR A 67 -7.45 -6.08 7.22
N PHE A 68 -8.21 -6.63 6.26
CA PHE A 68 -7.79 -7.78 5.48
C PHE A 68 -6.52 -7.52 4.64
N LEU A 69 -6.42 -6.36 3.98
CA LEU A 69 -5.24 -6.00 3.19
C LEU A 69 -4.00 -5.78 4.08
N LYS A 70 -4.17 -5.14 5.24
CA LYS A 70 -3.08 -4.97 6.22
C LYS A 70 -2.64 -6.30 6.83
N SER A 71 -3.58 -7.21 7.13
CA SER A 71 -3.22 -8.53 7.66
C SER A 71 -2.39 -9.32 6.67
N LYS A 72 -2.68 -9.25 5.36
CA LYS A 72 -1.81 -9.84 4.31
C LYS A 72 -0.40 -9.25 4.28
N LEU A 73 -0.24 -7.98 4.63
CA LEU A 73 1.08 -7.35 4.78
C LEU A 73 1.79 -7.82 6.07
N LEU A 74 1.04 -8.05 7.16
CA LEU A 74 1.53 -8.40 8.50
C LEU A 74 1.80 -9.91 8.71
N PHE A 75 1.08 -10.81 8.05
CA PHE A 75 1.15 -12.28 8.21
C PHE A 75 2.52 -12.91 7.87
N ILE A 76 3.54 -12.11 7.58
CA ILE A 76 4.91 -12.54 7.29
C ILE A 76 5.87 -12.19 8.47
N HIS A 77 5.39 -11.47 9.50
CA HIS A 77 6.23 -11.03 10.63
C HIS A 77 6.26 -12.00 11.81
N GLU A 78 5.24 -12.86 11.99
CA GLU A 78 5.12 -13.78 13.14
C GLU A 78 5.61 -15.22 12.87
N LEU A 79 6.13 -15.51 11.67
CA LEU A 79 6.71 -16.81 11.31
C LEU A 79 8.24 -16.77 11.13
N ASN A 80 8.92 -15.76 11.69
CA ASN A 80 10.40 -15.78 11.84
C ASN A 80 10.78 -15.72 13.30
#